data_AF-A0A529X8R6-F1
#
_entry.id   AF-A0A529X8R6-F1
#
_cell.length_a   1.000
_cell.length_b   1.000
_cell.length_c   1.000
_cell.angle_alpha   90.00
_cell.angle_beta   90.00
_cell.angle_gamma   90.00
#
_symmetry.space_group_name_H-M   'P 1'
#
loop_
_entity.id
_entity.type
_entity.pdbx_description
1 polymer ?
#
loop_
_entity_poly.entity_id
_entity_poly.type
_entity_poly.pdbx_seq_one_letter_code
_entity_poly.pdbx_strand_id
1 'polypeptide(L)'
;VRGGRSRKQQPVLQPGNRVDLLWRARLDEHLGVFQAEAIEMNAARLMDSAVAVYGLQTMAAHLRLLPERDAHGGLYEALAVMISHLDDADAAGELVARFELLILDELGFGLDLS
;
A
#
# COMPACT_ATOMS: atom_id res chain seq x y z
N VAL A 1 -15.67 -3.92 -1.49
CA VAL A 1 -16.17 -3.11 -2.64
C VAL A 1 -17.29 -3.86 -3.35
N ARG A 2 -18.49 -3.27 -3.46
CA ARG A 2 -19.59 -3.90 -4.24
C ARG A 2 -19.16 -4.00 -5.70
N GLY A 3 -19.33 -5.18 -6.31
CA GLY A 3 -18.93 -5.41 -7.70
C GLY A 3 -17.41 -5.44 -7.94
N GLY A 4 -16.58 -5.62 -6.90
CA GLY A 4 -15.12 -5.65 -7.05
C GLY A 4 -14.59 -6.76 -7.97
N ARG A 5 -15.34 -7.86 -8.11
CA ARG A 5 -15.05 -8.96 -9.06
C ARG A 5 -15.56 -8.72 -10.48
N SER A 6 -16.18 -7.57 -10.75
CA SER A 6 -16.67 -7.24 -12.10
C SER A 6 -15.51 -6.90 -13.04
N ARG A 7 -15.71 -7.12 -14.35
CA ARG A 7 -14.73 -6.76 -15.39
C ARG A 7 -14.29 -5.29 -15.33
N LYS A 8 -15.16 -4.39 -14.86
CA LYS A 8 -14.87 -2.96 -14.74
C LYS A 8 -14.00 -2.64 -13.53
N GLN A 9 -14.26 -3.27 -12.38
CA GLN A 9 -13.61 -2.92 -11.11
C GLN A 9 -12.36 -3.75 -10.82
N GLN A 10 -12.28 -4.97 -11.35
CA GLN A 10 -11.17 -5.87 -11.07
C GLN A 10 -9.79 -5.28 -11.44
N PRO A 11 -9.60 -4.55 -12.57
CA PRO A 11 -8.32 -3.91 -12.86
C PRO A 11 -7.99 -2.74 -11.92
N VAL A 12 -9.01 -2.04 -11.41
CA VAL A 12 -8.83 -0.90 -10.48
C VAL A 12 -8.36 -1.39 -9.12
N LEU A 13 -8.92 -2.50 -8.63
CA LEU A 13 -8.62 -3.06 -7.32
C LEU A 13 -7.39 -3.98 -7.29
N GLN A 14 -6.44 -3.78 -8.21
CA GLN A 14 -5.18 -4.51 -8.18
C GLN A 14 -4.22 -3.91 -7.15
N PRO A 15 -3.41 -4.74 -6.47
CA PRO A 15 -2.32 -4.26 -5.62
C PRO A 15 -1.42 -3.27 -6.36
N GLY A 16 -1.02 -2.20 -5.67
CA GLY A 16 -0.15 -1.15 -6.19
C GLY A 16 -0.89 0.02 -6.85
N ASN A 17 -2.13 -0.16 -7.29
CA ASN A 17 -2.94 0.97 -7.74
C ASN A 17 -3.27 1.90 -6.57
N ARG A 18 -3.24 3.20 -6.84
CA ARG A 18 -3.71 4.23 -5.92
C ARG A 18 -5.16 4.54 -6.24
N VAL A 19 -6.02 4.49 -5.23
CA VAL A 19 -7.45 4.71 -5.36
C VAL A 19 -7.92 5.70 -4.30
N ASP A 20 -8.92 6.50 -4.66
CA ASP A 20 -9.73 7.21 -3.69
C ASP A 20 -10.82 6.25 -3.18
N LEU A 21 -11.03 6.23 -1.87
CA LEU A 21 -11.96 5.31 -1.21
C LEU A 21 -12.99 6.08 -0.40
N LEU A 22 -14.26 5.95 -0.80
CA LEU A 22 -15.38 6.36 0.01
C LEU A 22 -15.91 5.15 0.77
N TRP A 23 -15.73 5.15 2.08
CA TRP A 23 -16.29 4.14 2.97
C TRP A 23 -17.55 4.65 3.66
N ARG A 24 -18.59 3.81 3.70
CA ARG A 24 -19.85 4.10 4.40
C ARG A 24 -20.32 2.89 5.19
N ALA A 25 -20.64 3.10 6.47
CA ALA A 25 -21.26 2.11 7.33
C ALA A 25 -22.28 2.76 8.26
N ARG A 26 -23.20 1.95 8.81
CA ARG A 26 -24.18 2.42 9.81
C ARG A 26 -23.53 2.63 11.18
N LEU A 27 -22.63 1.73 11.54
CA LEU A 27 -21.82 1.75 12.75
C LEU A 27 -20.35 1.59 12.33
N ASP A 28 -19.45 2.12 13.12
CA ASP A 28 -18.00 2.04 12.92
C ASP A 28 -17.48 0.59 12.96
N GLU A 29 -18.10 -0.26 13.77
CA GLU A 29 -17.83 -1.70 13.89
C GLU A 29 -18.16 -2.50 12.61
N HIS A 30 -19.09 -2.01 11.78
CA HIS A 30 -19.53 -2.74 10.61
C HIS A 30 -18.50 -2.65 9.48
N LEU A 31 -18.34 -3.72 8.69
CA LEU A 31 -17.46 -3.73 7.52
C LEU A 31 -17.77 -2.61 6.50
N GLY A 32 -19.05 -2.21 6.40
CA GLY A 32 -19.50 -1.14 5.52
C GLY A 32 -19.44 -1.48 4.03
N VAL A 33 -19.53 -0.43 3.20
CA VAL A 33 -19.38 -0.51 1.75
C VAL A 33 -18.32 0.49 1.32
N PHE A 34 -17.37 0.02 0.52
CA PHE A 34 -16.39 0.85 -0.17
C PHE A 34 -16.82 1.11 -1.61
N GLN A 35 -16.77 2.37 -2.01
CA GLN A 35 -16.70 2.83 -3.40
C GLN A 35 -15.25 3.23 -3.68
N ALA A 36 -14.68 2.74 -4.78
CA ALA A 36 -13.31 2.98 -5.17
C ALA A 36 -13.26 3.71 -6.51
N GLU A 37 -12.42 4.73 -6.59
CA GLU A 37 -12.16 5.51 -7.80
C GLU A 37 -10.65 5.49 -8.08
N ALA A 38 -10.26 5.24 -9.32
CA ALA A 38 -8.86 5.13 -9.69
C ALA A 38 -8.21 6.52 -9.68
N ILE A 39 -7.07 6.65 -8.99
CA ILE A 39 -6.20 7.84 -9.06
C ILE A 39 -5.01 7.51 -9.96
N GLU A 40 -4.28 6.42 -9.65
CA GLU A 40 -3.11 5.98 -10.41
C GLU A 40 -3.13 4.47 -10.62
N MET A 41 -2.91 4.04 -11.86
CA MET A 41 -2.97 2.64 -12.28
C MET A 41 -1.58 2.04 -12.43
N ASN A 42 -0.87 1.83 -11.31
CA ASN A 42 0.50 1.32 -11.28
C ASN A 42 0.61 -0.20 -11.52
N ALA A 43 -0.47 -0.96 -11.30
CA ALA A 43 -0.42 -2.41 -11.24
C ALA A 43 0.17 -3.06 -12.50
N ALA A 44 -0.16 -2.56 -13.70
CA ALA A 44 0.37 -3.12 -14.95
C ALA A 44 1.90 -3.04 -15.02
N ARG A 45 2.47 -1.88 -14.65
CA ARG A 45 3.92 -1.66 -14.61
C ARG A 45 4.60 -2.52 -13.56
N LEU A 46 4.03 -2.57 -12.34
CA LEU A 46 4.59 -3.35 -11.24
C LEU A 46 4.52 -4.86 -11.51
N MET A 47 3.48 -5.35 -12.19
CA MET A 47 3.33 -6.78 -12.51
C MET A 47 4.36 -7.27 -13.55
N ASP A 48 4.95 -6.37 -14.34
CA ASP A 48 5.97 -6.71 -15.33
C ASP A 48 7.37 -6.93 -14.71
N SER A 49 7.55 -6.59 -13.42
CA SER A 49 8.79 -6.76 -12.68
C SER A 49 8.61 -7.70 -11.50
N ALA A 50 9.32 -8.82 -11.51
CA ALA A 50 9.30 -9.77 -10.39
C ALA A 50 9.74 -9.10 -9.07
N VAL A 51 10.75 -8.23 -9.13
CA VAL A 51 11.25 -7.47 -7.97
C VAL A 51 10.15 -6.57 -7.39
N ALA A 52 9.43 -5.85 -8.26
CA ALA A 52 8.32 -4.99 -7.83
C ALA A 52 7.18 -5.80 -7.18
N VAL A 53 6.84 -6.96 -7.75
CA VAL A 53 5.80 -7.84 -7.19
C VAL A 53 6.18 -8.32 -5.79
N TYR A 54 7.41 -8.83 -5.61
CA TYR A 54 7.87 -9.27 -4.29
C TYR A 54 7.99 -8.11 -3.31
N GLY A 55 8.55 -6.97 -3.72
CA GLY A 55 8.65 -5.77 -2.88
C GLY A 55 7.28 -5.29 -2.40
N LEU A 56 6.29 -5.21 -3.31
CA LEU A 56 4.93 -4.83 -2.97
C LEU A 56 4.27 -5.82 -1.98
N GLN A 57 4.48 -7.12 -2.15
CA GLN A 57 3.97 -8.14 -1.23
C GLN A 57 4.60 -8.02 0.16
N THR A 58 5.91 -7.84 0.22
CA THR A 58 6.66 -7.63 1.47
C THR A 58 6.15 -6.39 2.19
N MET A 59 6.00 -5.26 1.49
CA MET A 59 5.48 -4.03 2.08
C MET A 59 4.05 -4.21 2.59
N ALA A 60 3.17 -4.86 1.81
CA ALA A 60 1.81 -5.16 2.22
C ALA A 60 1.74 -6.09 3.44
N ALA A 61 2.70 -7.00 3.62
CA ALA A 61 2.79 -7.86 4.80
C ALA A 61 3.17 -7.05 6.05
N HIS A 62 4.14 -6.15 5.95
CA HIS A 62 4.54 -5.27 7.05
C HIS A 62 3.43 -4.29 7.46
N LEU A 63 2.70 -3.70 6.50
CA LEU A 63 1.58 -2.81 6.79
C LEU A 63 0.47 -3.48 7.62
N ARG A 64 0.34 -4.81 7.57
CA ARG A 64 -0.62 -5.56 8.40
C ARG A 64 -0.23 -5.66 9.88
N LEU A 65 0.98 -5.24 10.24
CA LEU A 65 1.45 -5.20 11.62
C LEU A 65 0.96 -3.94 12.35
N LEU A 66 0.55 -2.92 11.61
CA LEU A 66 0.08 -1.66 12.16
C LEU A 66 -1.31 -1.80 12.78
N PRO A 67 -1.64 -1.00 13.81
CA PRO A 67 -2.97 -0.99 14.39
C PRO A 67 -4.05 -0.60 13.36
N GLU A 68 -5.21 -1.22 13.47
CA GLU A 68 -6.36 -0.86 12.63
C GLU A 68 -6.89 0.53 13.00
N ARG A 69 -7.28 1.30 11.97
CA ARG A 69 -7.89 2.64 12.11
C ARG A 69 -6.98 3.69 12.79
N ASP A 70 -5.67 3.50 12.75
CA ASP A 70 -4.69 4.53 13.11
C ASP A 70 -4.13 5.23 11.86
N ALA A 71 -3.89 6.53 11.94
CA ALA A 71 -3.55 7.36 10.79
C ALA A 71 -2.03 7.55 10.66
N HIS A 72 -1.43 6.86 9.70
CA HIS A 72 0.01 6.96 9.40
C HIS A 72 0.28 7.79 8.13
N GLY A 73 0.14 9.11 8.24
CA GLY A 73 0.25 10.02 7.09
C GLY A 73 1.65 10.04 6.44
N GLY A 74 2.72 10.03 7.25
CA GLY A 74 4.10 9.99 6.75
C GLY A 74 4.39 8.70 5.98
N LEU A 75 3.98 7.56 6.55
CA LEU A 75 4.10 6.25 5.90
C LEU A 75 3.31 6.16 4.59
N TYR A 76 2.11 6.76 4.54
CA TYR A 76 1.30 6.81 3.32
C TYR A 76 2.01 7.55 2.18
N GLU A 77 2.58 8.73 2.47
CA GLU A 77 3.32 9.51 1.47
C GLU A 77 4.61 8.79 1.03
N ALA A 78 5.34 8.20 1.98
CA ALA A 78 6.53 7.39 1.69
C ALA A 78 6.19 6.22 0.76
N LEU A 79 5.11 5.48 1.04
CA LEU A 79 4.63 4.39 0.21
C LEU A 79 4.29 4.84 -1.21
N ALA A 80 3.66 6.01 -1.38
CA ALA A 80 3.33 6.56 -2.70
C ALA A 80 4.58 6.81 -3.54
N VAL A 81 5.63 7.40 -2.95
CA VAL A 81 6.93 7.62 -3.60
C VAL A 81 7.62 6.29 -3.90
N MET A 82 7.60 5.32 -2.98
CA MET A 82 8.24 4.04 -3.20
C MET A 82 7.59 3.25 -4.33
N ILE A 83 6.26 3.25 -4.41
CA ILE A 83 5.51 2.53 -5.44
C ILE A 83 5.90 2.98 -6.86
N SER A 84 6.25 4.26 -7.05
CA SER A 84 6.69 4.74 -8.36
C SER A 84 8.08 4.25 -8.78
N HIS A 85 8.87 3.69 -7.86
CA HIS A 85 10.27 3.27 -8.10
C HIS A 85 10.52 1.77 -7.89
N LEU A 86 9.51 1.00 -7.48
CA LEU A 86 9.64 -0.43 -7.14
C LEU A 86 10.04 -1.35 -8.31
N ASP A 87 9.85 -0.91 -9.56
CA ASP A 87 10.22 -1.63 -10.78
C ASP A 87 11.69 -1.46 -11.18
N ASP A 88 12.39 -0.49 -10.59
CA ASP A 88 13.84 -0.35 -10.69
C ASP A 88 14.51 -1.27 -9.65
N ALA A 89 15.12 -2.35 -10.12
CA ALA A 89 15.75 -3.34 -9.25
C ALA A 89 16.93 -2.77 -8.44
N ASP A 90 17.64 -1.78 -8.97
CA ASP A 90 18.78 -1.17 -8.27
C ASP A 90 18.30 -0.32 -7.09
N ALA A 91 17.15 0.34 -7.23
CA ALA A 91 16.55 1.16 -6.17
C ALA A 91 15.69 0.34 -5.19
N ALA A 92 15.01 -0.71 -5.64
CA ALA A 92 13.99 -1.42 -4.87
C ALA A 92 14.51 -1.97 -3.53
N GLY A 93 15.73 -2.52 -3.50
CA GLY A 93 16.31 -3.08 -2.28
C GLY A 93 16.50 -2.03 -1.17
N GLU A 94 17.10 -0.88 -1.52
CA GLU A 94 17.29 0.24 -0.60
C GLU A 94 15.95 0.81 -0.11
N LEU A 95 14.98 0.92 -1.02
CA LEU A 95 13.64 1.40 -0.69
C LEU A 95 12.94 0.47 0.32
N VAL A 96 12.97 -0.85 0.09
CA VAL A 96 12.37 -1.81 1.03
C VAL A 96 13.04 -1.73 2.41
N ALA A 97 14.37 -1.66 2.48
CA ALA A 97 15.07 -1.52 3.76
C ALA A 97 14.70 -0.22 4.49
N ARG A 98 14.63 0.92 3.78
CA ARG A 98 14.17 2.19 4.36
C ARG A 98 12.74 2.11 4.89
N PHE A 99 11.87 1.41 4.17
CA PHE A 99 10.50 1.21 4.62
C PHE A 99 10.39 0.33 5.85
N GLU A 100 11.20 -0.72 5.96
CA GLU A 100 11.25 -1.54 7.18
C GLU A 100 11.71 -0.72 8.38
N LEU A 101 12.71 0.17 8.21
CA LEU A 101 13.12 1.12 9.25
C LEU A 101 11.98 2.07 9.64
N LEU A 102 11.24 2.61 8.66
CA LEU A 102 10.07 3.45 8.94
C LEU A 102 8.97 2.69 9.69
N ILE A 103 8.71 1.43 9.33
CA ILE A 103 7.75 0.58 10.05
C ILE A 103 8.18 0.35 11.49
N LEU A 104 9.47 0.09 11.74
CA LEU A 104 9.99 -0.07 13.10
C LEU A 104 9.86 1.22 13.91
N ASP A 105 10.10 2.37 13.30
CA ASP A 105 9.92 3.67 13.97
C ASP A 105 8.43 3.93 14.30
N GLU A 106 7.51 3.70 13.36
CA GLU A 106 6.06 3.83 13.56
C GLU A 106 5.54 2.86 14.64
N LEU A 107 6.14 1.68 14.78
CA LEU A 107 5.84 0.72 15.85
C LEU A 107 6.49 1.09 17.20
N GLY A 108 7.27 2.17 17.25
CA GLY A 108 7.86 2.69 18.48
C GLY A 108 9.12 1.97 18.95
N PHE A 109 9.84 1.29 18.05
CA PHE A 109 11.11 0.63 18.41
C PHE A 109 12.21 1.63 18.80
N GLY A 110 12.12 2.89 18.36
CA GLY A 110 13.04 3.97 18.76
C GLY A 110 14.49 3.71 18.34
N LEU A 111 14.70 3.44 17.06
CA LEU A 111 16.02 3.11 16.52
C LEU A 111 16.95 4.34 16.56
N ASP A 112 18.15 4.16 17.12
CA ASP A 112 19.24 5.13 17.02
C ASP A 112 20.28 4.60 16.02
N LEU A 113 20.42 5.30 14.89
CA LEU A 113 21.31 4.94 13.79
C LEU A 113 22.52 5.91 13.67
N SER A 114 22.82 6.64 14.75
CA SER A 114 23.94 7.59 14.80
C SER A 114 25.33 6.95 14.68
#